data_AF-C0XTE2-F1
#
_entry.id   AF-C0XTE2-F1
#
_cell.length_a   1.000
_cell.length_b   1.000
_cell.length_c   1.000
_cell.angle_alpha   90.00
_cell.angle_beta   90.00
_cell.angle_gamma   90.00
#
_symmetry.space_group_name_H-M   'P 1'
#
loop_
_entity.id
_entity.type
_entity.pdbx_description
1 polymer ?
#
loop_
_entity_poly.entity_id
_entity_poly.type
_entity_poly.pdbx_seq_one_letter_code
_entity_poly.pdbx_strand_id
1 'polypeptide(L)' 'FVPFLQFPPAARRVLYTTNSIESLNAELRKATRNRGQFPNDTAALKTLWLMICNIEDKRAAQRAKKA' A
#
# COMPACT_ATOMS: atom_id res chain seq x y z
N PHE A 1 11.15 -4.68 25.15
CA PHE A 1 11.25 -5.19 23.77
C PHE A 1 10.78 -6.65 23.73
N VAL A 2 9.49 -6.87 23.97
CA VAL A 2 8.84 -8.19 24.11
C VAL A 2 7.59 -8.35 23.20
N PRO A 3 6.83 -7.29 22.83
CA PRO A 3 5.60 -7.47 22.04
C PRO A 3 5.77 -8.20 20.70
N PHE A 4 6.88 -7.98 19.99
CA PHE A 4 7.13 -8.65 18.71
C PHE A 4 7.24 -10.18 18.82
N LEU A 5 7.80 -10.68 19.92
CA LEU A 5 7.99 -12.12 20.13
C LEU A 5 6.71 -12.84 20.56
N GLN A 6 5.70 -12.09 21.02
CA GLN A 6 4.37 -12.62 21.37
C GLN A 6 3.58 -13.07 20.14
N PHE A 7 3.92 -12.59 18.95
CA PHE A 7 3.24 -13.00 17.71
C PHE A 7 3.66 -14.42 17.26
N PRO A 8 2.76 -15.20 16.64
CA PRO A 8 3.11 -16.47 16.01
C PRO A 8 4.23 -16.30 14.96
N PRO A 9 5.04 -17.34 14.69
CA PRO A 9 6.14 -17.26 13.71
C PRO A 9 5.71 -16.76 12.32
N ALA A 10 4.50 -17.14 11.87
CA ALA A 10 3.95 -16.68 10.60
C ALA A 10 3.65 -15.17 10.60
N ALA A 11 3.10 -14.62 11.69
CA ALA A 11 2.82 -13.20 11.81
C ALA A 11 4.12 -12.38 11.95
N ARG A 12 5.11 -12.89 12.68
CA ARG A 12 6.45 -12.27 12.76
C ARG A 12 7.07 -12.09 11.38
N ARG A 13 6.92 -13.07 10.49
CA ARG A 13 7.38 -12.98 9.10
C ARG A 13 6.78 -11.80 8.35
N VAL A 14 5.49 -11.61 8.47
CA VAL A 14 4.82 -10.46 7.85
C VAL A 14 5.30 -9.15 8.47
N LEU A 15 5.46 -9.12 9.80
CA LEU A 15 5.82 -7.92 10.55
C LEU A 15 7.27 -7.46 10.38
N TYR A 16 8.24 -8.38 10.33
CA TYR A 16 9.65 -8.00 10.17
C TYR A 16 9.99 -7.60 8.73
N THR A 17 9.13 -7.94 7.76
CA THR A 17 9.30 -7.50 6.38
C THR A 17 8.65 -6.13 6.17
N THR A 18 9.36 -5.24 5.50
CA THR A 18 8.83 -3.92 5.10
C THR A 18 8.17 -3.93 3.72
N ASN A 19 8.30 -5.04 2.96
CA ASN A 19 7.88 -5.16 1.57
C ASN A 19 6.42 -4.72 1.31
N SER A 20 5.48 -5.07 2.20
CA SER A 20 4.07 -4.67 2.04
C SER A 20 3.86 -3.17 2.14
N ILE A 21 4.60 -2.48 3.02
CA ILE A 21 4.53 -1.03 3.20
C ILE A 21 5.32 -0.33 2.10
N GLU A 22 6.52 -0.82 1.79
CA GLU A 22 7.39 -0.26 0.76
C GLU A 22 6.77 -0.34 -0.64
N SER A 23 6.18 -1.49 -1.01
CA SER A 23 5.50 -1.66 -2.29
C SER A 23 4.32 -0.71 -2.45
N LEU A 24 3.49 -0.54 -1.40
CA LEU A 24 2.39 0.43 -1.41
C LEU A 24 2.93 1.86 -1.59
N ASN A 25 3.93 2.24 -0.80
CA ASN A 25 4.54 3.57 -0.89
C ASN A 25 5.18 3.83 -2.27
N ALA A 26 5.77 2.81 -2.89
CA ALA A 26 6.35 2.93 -4.23
C ALA A 26 5.27 3.21 -5.29
N GLU A 27 4.13 2.51 -5.23
CA GLU A 27 3.00 2.76 -6.14
C GLU A 27 2.39 4.15 -5.92
N LEU A 28 2.20 4.58 -4.67
CA LEU A 28 1.70 5.92 -4.35
C LEU A 28 2.66 7.01 -4.86
N ARG A 29 3.98 6.86 -4.64
CA ARG A 29 4.99 7.79 -5.18
C ARG A 29 4.98 7.84 -6.70
N LYS A 30 4.82 6.70 -7.36
CA LYS A 30 4.72 6.65 -8.84
C LYS A 30 3.51 7.44 -9.33
N ALA A 31 2.37 7.33 -8.65
CA ALA A 31 1.14 8.03 -9.00
C ALA A 31 1.24 9.56 -8.78
N THR A 32 1.99 10.00 -7.78
CA THR A 32 2.17 11.43 -7.48
C THR A 32 3.37 12.05 -8.19
N ARG A 33 4.32 11.28 -8.70
CA ARG A 33 5.55 11.77 -9.37
C ARG A 33 5.29 12.78 -10.49
N ASN A 34 4.22 12.59 -11.25
CA ASN A 34 3.87 13.46 -12.38
C ASN A 34 2.98 14.65 -11.96
N ARG A 35 2.57 14.74 -10.69
CA ARG A 35 1.72 15.81 -10.14
C ARG A 35 2.54 16.67 -9.19
N GLY A 36 3.17 17.72 -9.72
CA GLY A 36 4.03 18.62 -8.95
C GLY A 36 3.30 19.48 -7.91
N GLN A 37 2.04 19.84 -8.16
CA GLN A 37 1.21 20.61 -7.23
C GLN A 37 -0.25 20.15 -7.32
N PHE A 38 -0.95 20.17 -6.18
CA PHE A 38 -2.39 19.98 -6.11
C PHE A 38 -3.09 21.32 -5.90
N PRO A 39 -4.28 21.53 -6.49
CA PRO A 39 -5.01 22.80 -6.37
C PRO A 39 -5.58 23.04 -4.96
N ASN A 40 -5.81 21.98 -4.19
CA ASN A 40 -6.24 22.02 -2.79
C ASN A 40 -6.03 20.64 -2.12
N ASP A 41 -6.19 20.58 -0.80
CA ASP A 41 -5.98 19.36 -0.01
C ASP A 41 -6.99 18.25 -0.36
N THR A 42 -8.24 18.61 -0.68
CA THR A 42 -9.27 17.65 -1.04
C THR A 42 -8.97 16.94 -2.36
N ALA A 43 -8.38 17.64 -3.34
CA ALA A 43 -7.91 17.06 -4.58
C ALA A 43 -6.74 16.09 -4.36
N ALA A 44 -5.83 16.41 -3.43
CA ALA A 44 -4.73 15.52 -3.05
C ALA A 44 -5.28 14.24 -2.40
N LEU A 45 -6.18 14.37 -1.41
CA LEU A 45 -6.83 13.25 -0.74
C LEU A 45 -7.62 12.37 -1.72
N LYS A 46 -8.42 12.97 -2.59
CA LYS A 46 -9.19 12.23 -3.60
C LYS A 46 -8.28 11.47 -4.56
N THR A 47 -7.14 12.07 -4.95
CA THR A 47 -6.16 11.40 -5.81
C THR A 47 -5.57 10.18 -5.10
N LEU A 48 -5.11 10.33 -3.85
CA LEU A 48 -4.57 9.21 -3.07
C LEU A 48 -5.60 8.09 -2.88
N TRP A 49 -6.85 8.44 -2.56
CA TRP A 49 -7.93 7.48 -2.40
C TRP A 49 -8.18 6.66 -3.67
N LEU A 50 -8.32 7.34 -4.83
CA LEU A 50 -8.52 6.67 -6.11
C LEU A 50 -7.37 5.73 -6.45
N MET A 51 -6.14 6.10 -6.10
CA MET A 51 -4.97 5.25 -6.32
C MET A 51 -5.00 4.00 -5.42
N ILE A 52 -5.39 4.14 -4.16
CA ILE A 52 -5.56 3.01 -3.23
C ILE A 52 -6.62 2.04 -3.78
N CYS A 53 -7.78 2.53 -4.24
CA CYS A 53 -8.81 1.69 -4.85
C CYS A 53 -8.27 0.91 -6.04
N ASN A 54 -7.57 1.57 -6.96
CA ASN A 54 -6.98 0.92 -8.13
C ASN A 54 -5.94 -0.16 -7.77
N ILE A 55 -5.12 0.09 -6.73
CA ILE A 55 -4.16 -0.90 -6.22
C ILE A 55 -4.89 -2.14 -5.70
N GLU A 56 -5.95 -1.96 -4.93
CA GLU A 56 -6.72 -3.07 -4.37
C GLU A 56 -7.48 -3.85 -5.45
N ASP A 57 -8.09 -3.17 -6.44
CA ASP A 57 -8.73 -3.81 -7.60
C ASP A 57 -7.75 -4.67 -8.39
N LYS A 58 -6.55 -4.14 -8.65
CA LYS A 58 -5.48 -4.88 -9.32
C LYS A 58 -5.04 -6.11 -8.53
N ARG A 59 -4.90 -5.99 -7.20
CA ARG A 59 -4.56 -7.10 -6.31
C ARG A 59 -5.66 -8.15 -6.28
N ALA A 60 -6.92 -7.74 -6.23
CA ALA A 60 -8.07 -8.63 -6.29
C ALA A 60 -8.10 -9.43 -7.60
N ALA A 61 -7.91 -8.76 -8.74
CA ALA A 61 -7.81 -9.41 -10.04
C ALA A 61 -6.65 -10.41 -10.12
N GLN A 62 -5.50 -10.10 -9.50
CA GLN A 62 -4.37 -11.03 -9.44
C GLN A 62 -4.65 -12.26 -8.56
N ARG A 63 -5.38 -12.10 -7.45
CA ARG A 63 -5.80 -13.23 -6.60
C ARG A 63 -6.78 -14.13 -7.35
N ALA A 64 -7.76 -13.55 -8.06
CA ALA A 64 -8.72 -14.29 -8.86
C ALA A 64 -8.07 -15.11 -9.99
N LYS A 65 -6.96 -14.63 -10.57
CA LYS A 65 -6.19 -15.37 -11.58
C LYS A 65 -5.35 -16.52 -11.02
N LYS A 66 -5.12 -16.56 -9.71
CA LYS A 66 -4.30 -17.56 -9.02
C LYS A 66 -5.15 -18.62 -8.31
N ALA A 67 -6.44 -18.36 -8.16
CA ALA A 67 -7.44 -19.33 -7.70
C ALA A 67 -7.85 -20.23 -8.88
#